data_AF-A0A3D3TJ73-F1
#
_entry.id   AF-A0A3D3TJ73-F1
#
_cell.length_a   1.000
_cell.length_b   1.000
_cell.length_c   1.000
_cell.angle_alpha   90.00
_cell.angle_beta   90.00
_cell.angle_gamma   90.00
#
_symmetry.space_group_name_H-M   'P 1'
#
loop_
_entity.id
_entity.type
_entity.pdbx_description
1 polymer ?
#
loop_
_entity_poly.entity_id
_entity_poly.type
_entity_poly.pdbx_seq_one_letter_code
_entity_poly.pdbx_strand_id
1 'polypeptide(L)'
;MSEILNQNLVISRVEPLSWWIGMKTPLQLMIYGKDLSGCKVKVEEEGVRVKKIHKADSPNYLFVDVEIDTNANPGEYTFVISNSKQSGEFKYTIGKRRRGSANRKSFSTADLIYLLMPDRFANGNPSIDSTPDTKEKVNRKDPFGRHGGDLQGIIDHLDYLENLGVTTLWLTPPQLDDEKEQSYHGYACGDYYHIDTRYGDNDLYRKMVTEAHKHNLKV
;
A
#
# COMPACT_ATOMS: atom_id res chain seq x y z
N MET A 1 -33.67 -24.34 22.52
CA MET A 1 -32.62 -23.31 22.42
C MET A 1 -31.55 -23.86 21.51
N SER A 2 -31.53 -23.44 20.24
CA SER A 2 -30.48 -23.85 19.31
C SER A 2 -29.27 -22.94 19.52
N GLU A 3 -28.16 -23.50 19.99
CA GLU A 3 -26.86 -22.85 19.91
C GLU A 3 -26.56 -22.54 18.45
N ILE A 4 -26.61 -21.27 18.07
CA ILE A 4 -26.12 -20.82 16.77
C ILE A 4 -24.60 -20.93 16.87
N LEU A 5 -24.04 -21.98 16.25
CA LEU A 5 -22.62 -22.05 15.93
C LEU A 5 -22.30 -20.85 15.03
N ASN A 6 -21.87 -19.75 15.65
CA ASN A 6 -21.45 -18.55 14.93
C ASN A 6 -20.10 -18.89 14.31
N GLN A 7 -20.07 -19.21 13.02
CA GLN A 7 -18.82 -19.51 12.33
C GLN A 7 -17.93 -18.27 12.36
N ASN A 8 -16.63 -18.48 12.60
CA ASN A 8 -15.67 -17.38 12.59
C ASN A 8 -15.39 -16.96 11.14
N LEU A 9 -15.86 -15.78 10.76
CA LEU A 9 -15.62 -15.20 9.44
C LEU A 9 -14.22 -14.60 9.39
N VAL A 10 -13.39 -15.08 8.47
CA VAL A 10 -12.03 -14.59 8.27
C VAL A 10 -12.02 -13.56 7.14
N ILE A 11 -11.58 -12.34 7.45
CA ILE A 11 -11.32 -11.29 6.46
C ILE A 11 -9.89 -11.42 5.97
N SER A 12 -9.73 -11.58 4.65
CA SER A 12 -8.42 -11.85 4.04
C SER A 12 -7.72 -10.57 3.59
N ARG A 13 -8.47 -9.54 3.16
CA ARG A 13 -7.90 -8.28 2.66
C ARG A 13 -8.89 -7.12 2.83
N VAL A 14 -8.38 -5.95 3.19
CA VAL A 14 -9.14 -4.70 3.29
C VAL A 14 -8.34 -3.59 2.64
N GLU A 15 -8.97 -2.87 1.71
CA GLU A 15 -8.31 -1.83 0.92
C GLU A 15 -9.13 -0.55 0.87
N PRO A 16 -8.51 0.65 0.94
CA PRO A 16 -7.07 0.88 1.15
C PRO A 16 -6.57 0.43 2.52
N LEU A 17 -5.27 0.14 2.70
CA LEU A 17 -4.72 -0.40 3.96
C LEU A 17 -4.90 0.49 5.20
N SER A 18 -5.05 1.80 4.99
CA SER A 18 -5.30 2.79 6.05
C SER A 18 -5.87 4.07 5.44
N TRP A 19 -6.40 4.95 6.29
CA TRP A 19 -6.93 6.25 5.86
C TRP A 19 -6.55 7.39 6.80
N TRP A 20 -7.04 8.60 6.52
CA TRP A 20 -6.77 9.79 7.33
C TRP A 20 -8.00 10.66 7.55
N ILE A 21 -8.05 11.30 8.72
CA ILE A 21 -9.05 12.32 9.06
C ILE A 21 -8.86 13.57 8.18
N GLY A 22 -9.97 14.19 7.78
CA GLY A 22 -9.96 15.45 7.03
C GLY A 22 -9.48 15.31 5.58
N MET A 23 -9.70 14.14 4.97
CA MET A 23 -9.55 13.95 3.52
C MET A 23 -10.72 14.59 2.77
N LYS A 24 -10.46 15.12 1.57
CA LYS A 24 -11.51 15.67 0.69
C LYS A 24 -12.25 14.59 -0.10
N THR A 25 -11.62 13.43 -0.26
CA THR A 25 -12.17 12.28 -0.98
C THR A 25 -12.85 11.35 0.02
N PRO A 26 -14.07 10.86 -0.28
CA PRO A 26 -14.74 9.86 0.56
C PRO A 26 -13.94 8.56 0.61
N LEU A 27 -14.06 7.83 1.72
CA LEU A 27 -13.49 6.50 1.87
C LEU A 27 -14.52 5.45 1.46
N GLN A 28 -14.13 4.55 0.56
CA GLN A 28 -14.82 3.29 0.31
C GLN A 28 -13.82 2.17 0.53
N LEU A 29 -14.16 1.24 1.43
CA LEU A 29 -13.38 0.04 1.66
C LEU A 29 -13.81 -1.06 0.69
N MET A 30 -12.85 -1.68 0.02
CA MET A 30 -13.03 -3.00 -0.58
C MET A 30 -12.61 -4.06 0.44
N ILE A 31 -13.53 -4.94 0.80
CA ILE A 31 -13.31 -5.99 1.78
C ILE A 31 -13.42 -7.33 1.06
N TYR A 32 -12.41 -8.17 1.22
CA TYR A 32 -12.35 -9.51 0.64
C TYR A 32 -12.25 -10.56 1.75
N GLY A 33 -13.11 -11.58 1.64
CA GLY A 33 -13.20 -12.71 2.57
C GLY A 33 -14.17 -13.75 2.02
N LYS A 34 -14.19 -14.95 2.57
CA LYS A 34 -15.07 -16.01 2.06
C LYS A 34 -16.52 -15.76 2.46
N ASP A 35 -17.44 -15.79 1.51
CA ASP A 35 -18.90 -15.71 1.71
C ASP A 35 -19.37 -14.50 2.54
N LEU A 36 -18.99 -13.29 2.13
CA LEU A 36 -19.45 -12.02 2.70
C LEU A 36 -20.89 -11.65 2.31
N SER A 37 -21.58 -12.49 1.54
CA SER A 37 -22.91 -12.19 1.04
C SER A 37 -23.91 -12.01 2.18
N GLY A 38 -24.64 -10.89 2.14
CA GLY A 38 -25.63 -10.55 3.15
C GLY A 38 -25.05 -10.07 4.49
N CYS A 39 -23.73 -10.00 4.63
CA CYS A 39 -23.11 -9.42 5.80
C CYS A 39 -23.44 -7.93 5.95
N LYS A 40 -23.60 -7.51 7.20
CA LYS A 40 -23.63 -6.12 7.63
C LYS A 40 -22.27 -5.77 8.20
N VAL A 41 -21.96 -4.47 8.20
CA VAL A 41 -20.73 -3.93 8.75
C VAL A 41 -21.09 -2.82 9.72
N LYS A 42 -20.46 -2.80 10.88
CA LYS A 42 -20.53 -1.72 11.87
C LYS A 42 -19.11 -1.37 12.33
N VAL A 43 -18.95 -0.16 12.85
CA VAL A 43 -17.74 0.29 13.55
C VAL A 43 -18.09 0.42 15.03
N GLU A 44 -17.19 -0.01 15.91
CA GLU A 44 -17.46 -0.01 17.36
C GLU A 44 -17.21 1.35 18.01
N GLU A 45 -16.18 2.06 17.56
CA GLU A 45 -15.75 3.34 18.12
C GLU A 45 -16.50 4.53 17.49
N GLU A 46 -16.63 5.62 18.25
CA GLU A 46 -17.29 6.85 17.80
C GLU A 46 -16.45 7.64 16.77
N GLY A 47 -17.11 8.49 15.98
CA GLY A 47 -16.47 9.38 14.99
C GLY A 47 -16.26 8.73 13.61
N VAL A 48 -16.50 7.43 13.48
CA VAL A 48 -16.45 6.70 12.20
C VAL A 48 -17.69 5.84 12.08
N ARG A 49 -18.33 5.84 10.91
CA ARG A 49 -19.56 5.08 10.68
C ARG A 49 -19.63 4.50 9.28
N VAL A 50 -20.30 3.35 9.18
CA VAL A 50 -20.68 2.79 7.89
C VAL A 50 -21.85 3.59 7.32
N LYS A 51 -21.63 4.21 6.17
CA LYS A 51 -22.64 5.01 5.46
C LYS A 51 -23.49 4.13 4.55
N LYS A 52 -22.83 3.27 3.78
CA LYS A 52 -23.50 2.40 2.81
C LYS A 52 -22.68 1.15 2.57
N ILE A 53 -23.37 0.06 2.31
CA ILE A 53 -22.77 -1.22 1.94
C ILE A 53 -23.29 -1.57 0.54
N HIS A 54 -22.37 -1.88 -0.37
CA HIS A 54 -22.66 -2.33 -1.73
C HIS A 54 -22.20 -3.77 -1.89
N LYS A 55 -23.08 -4.59 -2.45
CA LYS A 55 -22.78 -5.99 -2.77
C LYS A 55 -22.01 -6.05 -4.08
N ALA A 56 -21.05 -6.96 -4.17
CA ALA A 56 -20.43 -7.35 -5.43
C ALA A 56 -21.18 -8.54 -6.05
N ASP A 57 -20.94 -8.82 -7.33
CA ASP A 57 -21.41 -10.04 -7.98
C ASP A 57 -20.79 -11.29 -7.35
N SER A 58 -19.52 -11.18 -6.95
CA SER A 58 -18.84 -12.22 -6.18
C SER A 58 -19.29 -12.21 -4.72
N PRO A 59 -19.66 -13.37 -4.14
CA PRO A 59 -20.03 -13.45 -2.73
C PRO A 59 -18.85 -13.17 -1.79
N ASN A 60 -17.62 -13.11 -2.30
CA ASN A 60 -16.43 -12.94 -1.49
C ASN A 60 -15.99 -11.48 -1.33
N TYR A 61 -16.76 -10.52 -1.87
CA TYR A 61 -16.42 -9.10 -1.82
C TYR A 61 -17.56 -8.27 -1.27
N LEU A 62 -17.18 -7.22 -0.52
CA LEU A 62 -18.09 -6.20 -0.03
C LEU A 62 -17.44 -4.83 -0.19
N PHE A 63 -18.20 -3.85 -0.67
CA PHE A 63 -17.75 -2.45 -0.73
C PHE A 63 -18.48 -1.63 0.32
N VAL A 64 -17.74 -0.90 1.15
CA VAL A 64 -18.29 -0.19 2.31
C VAL A 64 -17.90 1.27 2.25
N ASP A 65 -18.88 2.15 2.01
CA ASP A 65 -18.70 3.59 2.14
C ASP A 65 -18.59 3.94 3.63
N VAL A 66 -17.49 4.59 4.02
CA VAL A 66 -17.21 4.97 5.39
C VAL A 66 -17.24 6.49 5.51
N GLU A 67 -17.97 6.98 6.50
CA GLU A 67 -18.01 8.39 6.86
C GLU A 67 -17.16 8.60 8.12
N ILE A 68 -16.26 9.58 8.07
CA ILE A 68 -15.32 9.91 9.13
C ILE A 68 -15.57 11.35 9.54
N ASP A 69 -15.91 11.57 10.81
CA ASP A 69 -16.17 12.90 11.33
C ASP A 69 -14.89 13.74 11.37
N THR A 70 -15.05 15.05 11.21
CA THR A 70 -13.91 15.98 11.19
C THR A 70 -13.18 16.07 12.53
N ASN A 71 -13.87 15.70 13.62
CA ASN A 71 -13.34 15.65 14.98
C ASN A 71 -13.06 14.22 15.47
N ALA A 72 -13.10 13.21 14.59
CA ALA A 72 -12.75 11.84 14.95
C ALA A 72 -11.32 11.74 15.48
N ASN A 73 -11.06 10.80 16.39
CA ASN A 73 -9.73 10.59 16.96
C ASN A 73 -8.86 9.75 16.01
N PRO A 74 -7.57 10.10 15.81
CA PRO A 74 -6.67 9.22 15.08
C PRO A 74 -6.42 7.94 15.89
N GLY A 75 -6.45 6.77 15.26
CA GLY A 75 -6.26 5.50 15.95
C GLY A 75 -6.67 4.29 15.12
N GLU A 76 -6.73 3.15 15.80
CA GLU A 76 -7.34 1.92 15.27
C GLU A 76 -8.85 1.96 15.52
N TYR A 77 -9.61 1.51 14.52
CA TYR A 77 -11.05 1.34 14.59
C TYR A 77 -11.40 -0.13 14.31
N THR A 78 -12.30 -0.69 15.09
CA THR A 78 -12.73 -2.08 15.00
C THR A 78 -13.98 -2.17 14.14
N PHE A 79 -13.86 -2.80 12.99
CA PHE A 79 -14.97 -3.08 12.10
C PHE A 79 -15.46 -4.50 12.35
N VAL A 80 -16.73 -4.63 12.69
CA VAL A 80 -17.39 -5.93 12.88
C VAL A 80 -18.25 -6.24 11.65
N ILE A 81 -18.03 -7.41 11.07
CA ILE A 81 -18.77 -7.94 9.91
C ILE A 81 -19.53 -9.17 10.36
N SER A 82 -20.85 -9.19 10.12
CA SER A 82 -21.66 -10.34 10.52
C SER A 82 -22.91 -10.52 9.67
N ASN A 83 -23.41 -11.76 9.64
CA ASN A 83 -24.76 -12.11 9.17
C ASN A 83 -25.39 -13.09 10.19
N SER A 84 -26.50 -13.76 9.82
CA SER A 84 -27.17 -14.70 10.73
C SER A 84 -26.40 -16.00 11.02
N LYS A 85 -25.31 -16.28 10.30
CA LYS A 85 -24.55 -17.54 10.34
C LYS A 85 -23.13 -17.36 10.86
N GLN A 86 -22.53 -16.20 10.64
CA GLN A 86 -21.12 -15.96 10.91
C GLN A 86 -20.85 -14.52 11.32
N SER A 87 -19.75 -14.33 12.04
CA SER A 87 -19.24 -13.03 12.47
C SER A 87 -17.72 -13.02 12.45
N GLY A 88 -17.16 -11.85 12.17
CA GLY A 88 -15.72 -11.59 12.19
C GLY A 88 -15.45 -10.11 12.39
N GLU A 89 -14.19 -9.77 12.60
CA GLU A 89 -13.75 -8.40 12.81
C GLU A 89 -12.41 -8.15 12.13
N PHE A 90 -12.13 -6.88 11.84
CA PHE A 90 -10.81 -6.42 11.46
C PHE A 90 -10.54 -5.04 12.04
N LYS A 91 -9.28 -4.77 12.31
CA LYS A 91 -8.80 -3.45 12.73
C LYS A 91 -8.46 -2.61 11.51
N TYR A 92 -8.81 -1.32 11.57
CA TYR A 92 -8.54 -0.37 10.50
C TYR A 92 -7.91 0.91 11.04
N THR A 93 -6.75 1.30 10.49
CA THR A 93 -6.05 2.50 10.97
C THR A 93 -6.55 3.75 10.24
N ILE A 94 -7.00 4.73 11.02
CA ILE A 94 -7.32 6.08 10.54
C ILE A 94 -6.39 7.07 11.24
N GLY A 95 -5.42 7.60 10.50
CA GLY A 95 -4.37 8.47 11.05
C GLY A 95 -4.70 9.96 11.01
N LYS A 96 -3.87 10.73 11.71
CA LYS A 96 -3.80 12.19 11.56
C LYS A 96 -2.90 12.55 10.39
N ARG A 97 -3.33 13.50 9.55
CA ARG A 97 -2.51 14.01 8.45
C ARG A 97 -1.31 14.79 9.00
N ARG A 98 -0.13 14.62 8.38
CA ARG A 98 1.04 15.47 8.67
C ARG A 98 0.70 16.94 8.43
N ARG A 99 1.30 17.85 9.21
CA ARG A 99 1.16 19.30 8.99
C ARG A 99 1.56 19.65 7.55
N GLY A 100 0.75 20.47 6.89
CA GLY A 100 1.00 20.87 5.49
C GLY A 100 0.71 19.81 4.43
N SER A 101 0.24 18.61 4.80
CA SER A 101 -0.05 17.50 3.87
C SER A 101 -0.99 17.91 2.71
N ALA A 102 -2.02 18.72 2.97
CA ALA A 102 -2.94 19.18 1.93
C ALA A 102 -2.32 20.23 0.98
N ASN A 103 -1.28 20.92 1.42
CA ASN A 103 -0.65 22.03 0.72
C ASN A 103 0.80 21.69 0.32
N ARG A 104 1.14 20.39 0.22
CA ARG A 104 2.47 19.96 -0.21
C ARG A 104 2.74 20.52 -1.61
N LYS A 105 3.94 21.04 -1.84
CA LYS A 105 4.32 21.53 -3.17
C LYS A 105 4.63 20.34 -4.06
N SER A 106 4.15 20.40 -5.30
CA SER A 106 4.54 19.44 -6.34
C SER A 106 5.93 19.77 -6.90
N PHE A 107 6.44 18.93 -7.79
CA PHE A 107 7.46 19.35 -8.74
C PHE A 107 6.93 20.47 -9.66
N SER A 108 7.84 21.21 -10.26
CA SER A 108 7.59 22.38 -11.10
C SER A 108 8.67 22.48 -12.20
N THR A 109 8.61 23.49 -13.04
CA THR A 109 9.63 23.74 -14.07
C THR A 109 11.01 24.09 -13.50
N ALA A 110 11.12 24.34 -12.20
CA ALA A 110 12.40 24.57 -11.51
C ALA A 110 13.10 23.26 -11.09
N ASP A 111 12.43 22.10 -11.23
CA ASP A 111 12.95 20.82 -10.75
C ASP A 111 13.69 20.03 -11.84
N LEU A 112 14.81 19.41 -11.47
CA LEU A 112 15.47 18.39 -12.27
C LEU A 112 14.97 17.01 -11.83
N ILE A 113 14.21 16.36 -12.71
CA ILE A 113 13.62 15.04 -12.46
C ILE A 113 14.58 13.95 -12.95
N TYR A 114 14.93 13.02 -12.07
CA TYR A 114 15.72 11.85 -12.39
C TYR A 114 14.82 10.61 -12.41
N LEU A 115 14.59 10.05 -13.61
CA LEU A 115 13.89 8.79 -13.80
C LEU A 115 14.86 7.63 -13.54
N LEU A 116 14.53 6.75 -12.62
CA LEU A 116 15.28 5.51 -12.35
C LEU A 116 14.36 4.29 -12.33
N MET A 117 14.92 3.16 -12.73
CA MET A 117 14.31 1.84 -12.57
C MET A 117 14.97 1.17 -11.38
N PRO A 118 14.26 0.90 -10.26
CA PRO A 118 14.86 0.40 -9.04
C PRO A 118 15.78 -0.81 -9.28
N ASP A 119 15.30 -1.82 -10.04
CA ASP A 119 16.05 -3.05 -10.37
C ASP A 119 17.40 -2.81 -11.06
N ARG A 120 17.58 -1.66 -11.74
CA ARG A 120 18.78 -1.37 -12.54
C ARG A 120 19.63 -0.24 -11.99
N PHE A 121 19.22 0.40 -10.90
CA PHE A 121 19.95 1.55 -10.36
C PHE A 121 21.12 1.11 -9.47
N ALA A 122 20.82 0.50 -8.33
CA ALA A 122 21.82 0.02 -7.38
C ALA A 122 21.24 -1.10 -6.51
N ASN A 123 22.03 -2.14 -6.26
CA ASN A 123 21.69 -3.24 -5.36
C ASN A 123 22.34 -2.96 -3.99
N GLY A 124 21.53 -2.58 -3.01
CA GLY A 124 21.95 -2.28 -1.65
C GLY A 124 21.71 -3.45 -0.68
N ASN A 125 20.90 -4.44 -1.08
CA ASN A 125 20.63 -5.64 -0.29
C ASN A 125 20.50 -6.91 -1.15
N PRO A 126 21.61 -7.59 -1.47
CA PRO A 126 21.59 -8.81 -2.27
C PRO A 126 20.80 -9.97 -1.65
N SER A 127 20.47 -9.90 -0.35
CA SER A 127 19.69 -10.96 0.32
C SER A 127 18.23 -11.01 -0.11
N ILE A 128 17.71 -9.94 -0.74
CA ILE A 128 16.33 -9.85 -1.23
C ILE A 128 16.22 -9.90 -2.76
N ASP A 129 17.32 -10.09 -3.49
CA ASP A 129 17.32 -10.27 -4.96
C ASP A 129 16.33 -11.35 -5.43
N SER A 130 16.05 -12.32 -4.57
CA SER A 130 15.09 -13.40 -4.80
C SER A 130 14.40 -13.77 -3.49
N THR A 131 13.08 -13.57 -3.44
CA THR A 131 12.28 -13.89 -2.26
C THR A 131 11.47 -15.17 -2.50
N PRO A 132 11.10 -15.94 -1.45
CA PRO A 132 10.38 -17.21 -1.62
C PRO A 132 8.96 -17.05 -2.18
N ASP A 133 8.34 -15.90 -1.94
CA ASP A 133 6.98 -15.53 -2.31
C ASP A 133 6.83 -15.05 -3.76
N THR A 134 7.93 -14.90 -4.52
CA THR A 134 7.89 -14.45 -5.92
C THR A 134 8.27 -15.56 -6.92
N LYS A 135 7.68 -15.51 -8.12
CA LYS A 135 7.92 -16.49 -9.19
C LYS A 135 9.28 -16.33 -9.86
N GLU A 136 9.59 -15.14 -10.36
CA GLU A 136 10.87 -14.86 -11.03
C GLU A 136 12.01 -14.68 -10.02
N LYS A 137 13.16 -15.31 -10.32
CA LYS A 137 14.41 -15.21 -9.55
C LYS A 137 15.43 -14.32 -10.25
N VAL A 138 16.41 -13.84 -9.50
CA VAL A 138 17.46 -12.96 -10.03
C VAL A 138 18.27 -13.66 -11.12
N ASN A 139 18.49 -12.96 -12.22
CA ASN A 139 19.39 -13.39 -13.28
C ASN A 139 19.99 -12.16 -13.96
N ARG A 140 21.02 -11.59 -13.35
CA ARG A 140 21.69 -10.39 -13.85
C ARG A 140 22.36 -10.57 -15.23
N LYS A 141 22.56 -11.81 -15.69
CA LYS A 141 23.08 -12.10 -17.03
C LYS A 141 22.01 -11.98 -18.12
N ASP A 142 20.74 -12.08 -17.76
CA ASP A 142 19.62 -11.90 -18.67
C ASP A 142 19.26 -10.40 -18.75
N PRO A 143 19.32 -9.77 -19.94
CA PRO A 143 18.90 -8.38 -20.11
C PRO A 143 17.45 -8.11 -19.69
N PHE A 144 16.58 -9.12 -19.78
CA PHE A 144 15.17 -9.06 -19.39
C PHE A 144 14.89 -9.69 -18.03
N GLY A 145 15.91 -10.23 -17.36
CA GLY A 145 15.80 -10.73 -16.00
C GLY A 145 15.88 -9.60 -14.97
N ARG A 146 15.62 -9.96 -13.72
CA ARG A 146 15.91 -9.10 -12.56
C ARG A 146 17.39 -9.01 -12.28
N HIS A 147 17.88 -7.80 -12.01
CA HIS A 147 19.29 -7.48 -11.76
C HIS A 147 19.57 -7.20 -10.28
N GLY A 148 18.52 -7.05 -9.46
CA GLY A 148 18.61 -6.99 -7.99
C GLY A 148 18.75 -5.58 -7.43
N GLY A 149 18.57 -4.52 -8.23
CA GLY A 149 18.51 -3.19 -7.67
C GLY A 149 17.27 -3.00 -6.78
N ASP A 150 17.41 -2.22 -5.71
CA ASP A 150 16.42 -2.17 -4.62
C ASP A 150 16.32 -0.79 -3.96
N LEU A 151 15.38 -0.62 -3.02
CA LEU A 151 15.16 0.66 -2.33
C LEU A 151 16.32 1.05 -1.41
N GLN A 152 17.06 0.08 -0.86
CA GLN A 152 18.22 0.36 -0.03
C GLN A 152 19.36 0.93 -0.89
N GLY A 153 19.58 0.38 -2.09
CA GLY A 153 20.51 0.92 -3.07
C GLY A 153 20.16 2.35 -3.48
N ILE A 154 18.87 2.68 -3.63
CA ILE A 154 18.46 4.07 -3.85
C ILE A 154 18.85 4.97 -2.65
N ILE A 155 18.56 4.53 -1.42
CA ILE A 155 18.92 5.27 -0.20
C ILE A 155 20.44 5.52 -0.12
N ASP A 156 21.24 4.49 -0.42
CA ASP A 156 22.71 4.55 -0.32
C ASP A 156 23.34 5.51 -1.35
N HIS A 157 22.60 5.93 -2.37
CA HIS A 157 23.05 6.80 -3.44
C HIS A 157 22.32 8.15 -3.51
N LEU A 158 21.59 8.55 -2.46
CA LEU A 158 20.94 9.87 -2.41
C LEU A 158 21.95 11.03 -2.46
N ASP A 159 23.12 10.89 -1.83
CA ASP A 159 24.22 11.86 -1.92
C ASP A 159 24.68 12.07 -3.37
N TYR A 160 24.76 10.99 -4.16
CA TYR A 160 25.12 11.09 -5.57
C TYR A 160 24.08 11.89 -6.36
N LEU A 161 22.79 11.62 -6.11
CA LEU A 161 21.68 12.29 -6.79
C LEU A 161 21.61 13.77 -6.42
N GLU A 162 21.80 14.11 -5.14
CA GLU A 162 21.88 15.50 -4.67
C GLU A 162 23.07 16.24 -5.30
N ASN A 163 24.27 15.63 -5.32
CA ASN A 163 25.46 16.23 -5.93
C ASN A 163 25.34 16.43 -7.44
N LEU A 164 24.55 15.60 -8.13
CA LEU A 164 24.23 15.78 -9.55
C LEU A 164 23.29 16.99 -9.79
N GLY A 165 22.67 17.52 -8.74
CA GLY A 165 21.70 18.62 -8.82
C GLY A 165 20.27 18.16 -9.05
N VAL A 166 19.97 16.88 -8.85
CA VAL A 166 18.60 16.34 -8.92
C VAL A 166 17.77 16.93 -7.79
N THR A 167 16.50 17.25 -8.06
CA THR A 167 15.57 17.73 -7.03
C THR A 167 14.31 16.88 -6.92
N THR A 168 14.10 15.93 -7.84
CA THR A 168 12.93 15.03 -7.84
C THR A 168 13.34 13.66 -8.37
N LEU A 169 12.98 12.60 -7.65
CA LEU A 169 13.11 11.22 -8.10
C LEU A 169 11.79 10.77 -8.73
N TRP A 170 11.87 10.11 -9.88
CA TRP A 170 10.76 9.38 -10.47
C TRP A 170 11.19 7.92 -10.62
N LEU A 171 10.48 7.03 -9.92
CA LEU A 171 10.71 5.59 -10.02
C LEU A 171 9.75 4.99 -11.07
N THR A 172 10.23 4.02 -11.86
CA THR A 172 9.31 3.02 -12.42
C THR A 172 8.60 2.29 -11.28
N PRO A 173 7.42 1.67 -11.50
CA PRO A 173 6.59 1.18 -10.40
C PRO A 173 7.34 0.21 -9.47
N PRO A 174 7.39 0.50 -8.15
CA PRO A 174 8.03 -0.39 -7.17
C PRO A 174 7.03 -1.37 -6.52
N GLN A 175 5.76 -1.35 -6.90
CA GLN A 175 4.75 -2.30 -6.44
C GLN A 175 5.06 -3.73 -6.90
N LEU A 176 4.47 -4.72 -6.22
CA LEU A 176 4.63 -6.13 -6.56
C LEU A 176 4.29 -6.39 -8.04
N ASP A 177 5.25 -6.96 -8.76
CA ASP A 177 5.08 -7.54 -10.10
C ASP A 177 5.51 -9.00 -10.00
N ASP A 178 4.55 -9.92 -9.84
CA ASP A 178 4.83 -11.35 -9.63
C ASP A 178 4.70 -12.18 -10.93
N GLU A 179 5.03 -11.56 -12.06
CA GLU A 179 5.14 -12.26 -13.33
C GLU A 179 6.29 -13.28 -13.30
N LYS A 180 6.16 -14.32 -14.13
CA LYS A 180 7.15 -15.42 -14.19
C LYS A 180 8.48 -15.00 -14.82
N GLU A 181 8.44 -14.00 -15.68
CA GLU A 181 9.56 -13.44 -16.43
C GLU A 181 9.33 -11.94 -16.59
N GLN A 182 10.41 -11.17 -16.72
CA GLN A 182 10.36 -9.74 -17.02
C GLN A 182 9.75 -8.85 -15.92
N SER A 183 9.53 -9.35 -14.71
CA SER A 183 8.92 -8.57 -13.61
C SER A 183 9.75 -7.35 -13.16
N TYR A 184 11.01 -7.24 -13.61
CA TYR A 184 11.91 -6.14 -13.25
C TYR A 184 11.36 -4.75 -13.60
N HIS A 185 10.49 -4.64 -14.61
CA HIS A 185 10.00 -3.34 -15.06
C HIS A 185 8.84 -2.79 -14.20
N GLY A 186 8.13 -3.65 -13.45
CA GLY A 186 7.11 -3.28 -12.46
C GLY A 186 5.73 -2.88 -13.01
N TYR A 187 5.51 -2.98 -14.31
CA TYR A 187 4.29 -2.45 -14.95
C TYR A 187 3.13 -3.47 -14.98
N ALA A 188 3.39 -4.74 -14.64
CA ALA A 188 2.37 -5.77 -14.47
C ALA A 188 2.02 -5.91 -12.98
N CYS A 189 1.45 -4.85 -12.40
CA CYS A 189 1.18 -4.77 -10.96
C CYS A 189 0.22 -5.88 -10.49
N GLY A 190 0.71 -6.76 -9.61
CA GLY A 190 -0.05 -7.82 -8.95
C GLY A 190 -0.65 -7.38 -7.61
N ASP A 191 -0.08 -6.37 -6.96
CA ASP A 191 -0.60 -5.79 -5.73
C ASP A 191 -0.35 -4.27 -5.65
N TYR A 192 -1.42 -3.47 -5.70
CA TYR A 192 -1.33 -2.00 -5.68
C TYR A 192 -0.95 -1.39 -4.32
N TYR A 193 -1.00 -2.18 -3.24
CA TYR A 193 -0.80 -1.69 -1.88
C TYR A 193 0.48 -2.19 -1.23
N HIS A 194 1.22 -3.08 -1.89
CA HIS A 194 2.48 -3.63 -1.39
C HIS A 194 3.62 -3.41 -2.38
N ILE A 195 4.75 -2.94 -1.85
CA ILE A 195 6.03 -2.91 -2.54
C ILE A 195 6.46 -4.36 -2.85
N ASP A 196 7.10 -4.54 -4.01
CA ASP A 196 7.69 -5.83 -4.38
C ASP A 196 8.73 -6.25 -3.33
N THR A 197 8.62 -7.46 -2.80
CA THR A 197 9.50 -7.94 -1.73
C THR A 197 10.97 -8.01 -2.15
N ARG A 198 11.25 -8.01 -3.46
CA ARG A 198 12.60 -7.93 -4.02
C ARG A 198 13.18 -6.51 -4.08
N TYR A 199 12.37 -5.49 -3.81
CA TYR A 199 12.81 -4.11 -3.62
C TYR A 199 12.88 -3.69 -2.15
N GLY A 200 12.16 -4.40 -1.28
CA GLY A 200 12.03 -4.08 0.15
C GLY A 200 10.60 -4.27 0.63
N ASP A 201 10.11 -3.34 1.44
CA ASP A 201 8.73 -3.33 1.93
C ASP A 201 8.16 -1.90 1.96
N ASN A 202 6.89 -1.77 2.36
CA ASN A 202 6.22 -0.47 2.48
C ASN A 202 6.94 0.47 3.48
N ASP A 203 7.61 -0.07 4.49
CA ASP A 203 8.31 0.71 5.51
C ASP A 203 9.64 1.25 4.98
N LEU A 204 10.37 0.45 4.22
CA LEU A 204 11.56 0.85 3.50
C LEU A 204 11.23 1.89 2.43
N TYR A 205 10.10 1.78 1.74
CA TYR A 205 9.64 2.84 0.82
C TYR A 205 9.35 4.15 1.57
N ARG A 206 8.67 4.09 2.72
CA ARG A 206 8.47 5.28 3.58
C ARG A 206 9.80 5.86 4.07
N LYS A 207 10.77 5.01 4.41
CA LYS A 207 12.13 5.41 4.80
C LYS A 207 12.85 6.08 3.64
N MET A 208 12.85 5.49 2.44
CA MET A 208 13.46 6.04 1.24
C MET A 208 12.92 7.45 0.94
N VAL A 209 11.59 7.61 0.95
CA VAL A 209 10.97 8.94 0.77
C VAL A 209 11.36 9.91 1.90
N THR A 210 11.52 9.43 3.13
CA THR A 210 11.94 10.28 4.26
C THR A 210 13.39 10.73 4.12
N GLU A 211 14.30 9.83 3.73
CA GLU A 211 15.70 10.16 3.46
C GLU A 211 15.83 11.08 2.25
N ALA A 212 15.14 10.79 1.13
CA ALA A 212 15.12 11.65 -0.05
C ALA A 212 14.77 13.10 0.29
N HIS A 213 13.73 13.33 1.12
CA HIS A 213 13.38 14.67 1.56
C HIS A 213 14.47 15.37 2.39
N LYS A 214 15.33 14.63 3.12
CA LYS A 214 16.48 15.23 3.83
C LYS A 214 17.55 15.72 2.86
N HIS A 215 17.66 15.10 1.69
CA HIS A 215 18.51 15.50 0.57
C HIS A 215 17.81 16.50 -0.37
N ASN A 216 16.73 17.14 0.08
CA ASN A 216 15.92 18.08 -0.72
C ASN A 216 15.31 17.45 -2.00
N LEU A 217 15.24 16.12 -2.08
CA LEU A 217 14.64 15.38 -3.18
C LEU A 217 13.15 15.15 -2.92
N LYS A 218 12.32 15.50 -3.91
CA LYS A 218 10.91 15.06 -3.99
C LYS A 218 10.86 13.63 -4.52
N VAL A 219 9.78 12.91 -4.23
CA VAL A 219 9.48 11.57 -4.74
C VAL A 219 8.01 11.51 -5.14
#